data_AF-A0AAU5T861-F1
#
_entry.id   AF-A0AAU5T861-F1
#
_cell.length_a   1.000
_cell.length_b   1.000
_cell.length_c   1.000
_cell.angle_alpha   90.00
_cell.angle_beta   90.00
_cell.angle_gamma   90.00
#
_symmetry.space_group_name_H-M   'P 1'
#
loop_
_entity.id
_entity.type
_entity.pdbx_description
1 polymer ?
#
loop_
_entity_poly.entity_id
_entity_poly.type
_entity_poly.pdbx_seq_one_letter_code
_entity_poly.pdbx_strand_id
1 'polypeptide(L)'
;MPDRRQPDSSTDDNPFAAPPEGRPDEPWQPRGGPGHTGPGGPGQDPAPGGPARWDPTDPLQRRARYALFAGMWGFFFGVFGIPSVGLLLGALALYWGISALRAGVADLGPAARPQRTAAVSGLVTATLALLLASSSYAVQLAYKDFYVCRDDALTRTAELECNTLLPDNLVGKALKVRQ
;
A
#
# COMPACT_ATOMS: atom_id res chain seq x y z
N MET A 1 17.61 -51.66 -20.34
CA MET A 1 17.35 -50.59 -19.35
C MET A 1 17.19 -49.27 -20.11
N PRO A 2 16.18 -48.45 -19.78
CA PRO A 2 15.79 -47.26 -20.53
C PRO A 2 16.74 -46.06 -20.30
N ASP A 3 16.56 -45.05 -21.15
CA ASP A 3 17.26 -43.76 -21.27
C ASP A 3 17.90 -43.18 -20.00
N ARG A 4 19.22 -42.94 -20.05
CA ARG A 4 19.86 -41.88 -19.27
C ARG A 4 19.44 -40.55 -19.92
N ARG A 5 18.38 -39.94 -19.38
CA ARG A 5 18.03 -38.55 -19.66
C ARG A 5 19.27 -37.69 -19.34
N GLN A 6 19.94 -37.17 -20.38
CA GLN A 6 21.02 -36.20 -20.18
C GLN A 6 20.44 -35.04 -19.35
N PRO A 7 21.14 -34.55 -18.32
CA PRO A 7 20.65 -33.41 -17.56
C PRO A 7 20.54 -32.22 -18.51
N ASP A 8 19.31 -31.69 -18.64
CA ASP A 8 19.04 -30.52 -19.47
C ASP A 8 19.89 -29.35 -18.95
N SER A 9 20.55 -28.59 -19.84
CA SER A 9 21.44 -27.47 -19.49
C SER A 9 20.77 -26.39 -18.64
N SER A 10 19.43 -26.33 -18.66
CA SER A 10 18.60 -25.48 -17.80
C SER A 10 18.73 -25.83 -16.31
N THR A 11 19.08 -27.08 -15.97
CA THR A 11 19.37 -27.54 -14.60
C THR A 11 20.72 -27.03 -14.11
N ASP A 12 21.68 -26.85 -15.02
CA ASP A 12 23.01 -26.31 -14.70
C ASP A 12 23.00 -24.79 -14.46
N ASP A 13 22.08 -24.07 -15.10
CA ASP A 13 21.84 -22.64 -14.89
C ASP A 13 20.99 -22.32 -13.64
N ASN A 14 20.50 -23.34 -12.92
CA ASN A 14 19.69 -23.14 -11.73
C ASN A 14 20.58 -22.90 -10.49
N PRO A 15 20.54 -21.71 -9.87
CA PRO A 15 21.39 -21.36 -8.72
C PRO A 15 21.09 -22.19 -7.46
N PHE A 16 19.96 -22.91 -7.43
CA PHE A 16 19.53 -23.78 -6.34
C PHE A 16 19.59 -25.29 -6.67
N ALA A 17 20.12 -25.66 -7.83
CA ALA A 17 20.28 -27.08 -8.18
C ALA A 17 21.21 -27.81 -7.20
N ALA A 18 20.93 -29.10 -6.99
CA ALA A 18 21.82 -29.97 -6.23
C ALA A 18 23.24 -29.99 -6.84
N PRO A 19 24.28 -30.24 -6.03
CA PRO A 19 25.63 -30.43 -6.54
C PRO A 19 25.67 -31.57 -7.58
N PRO A 20 26.47 -31.44 -8.64
CA PRO A 20 26.62 -32.51 -9.63
C PRO A 20 27.22 -33.76 -8.99
N GLU A 21 26.75 -34.93 -9.43
CA GLU A 21 27.14 -36.24 -8.93
C GLU A 21 28.65 -36.49 -9.14
N GLY A 22 29.35 -37.00 -8.11
CA GLY A 22 30.78 -37.34 -8.17
C GLY A 22 31.73 -36.39 -7.43
N ARG A 23 31.21 -35.43 -6.66
CA ARG A 23 32.00 -34.59 -5.74
C ARG A 23 31.88 -35.09 -4.29
N PRO A 24 32.84 -34.76 -3.40
CA PRO A 24 32.71 -35.01 -1.98
C PRO A 24 31.43 -34.39 -1.41
N ASP A 25 30.85 -34.99 -0.37
CA ASP A 25 29.64 -34.47 0.29
C ASP A 25 29.94 -33.12 0.96
N GLU A 26 29.50 -32.04 0.32
CA GLU A 26 29.58 -30.69 0.86
C GLU A 26 28.19 -30.23 1.36
N PRO A 27 28.11 -29.45 2.45
CA PRO A 27 26.86 -28.85 2.86
C PRO A 27 26.32 -27.96 1.73
N TRP A 28 25.04 -28.15 1.40
CA TRP A 28 24.40 -27.50 0.25
C TRP A 28 24.55 -25.97 0.31
N GLN A 29 25.01 -25.36 -0.79
CA GLN A 29 25.14 -23.91 -0.96
C GLN A 29 24.64 -23.48 -2.35
N PRO A 30 23.93 -22.34 -2.46
CA PRO A 30 23.47 -21.82 -3.74
C PRO A 30 24.64 -21.30 -4.59
N ARG A 31 24.67 -21.65 -5.88
CA ARG A 31 25.69 -21.18 -6.83
C ARG A 31 25.50 -19.68 -7.08
N GLY A 32 26.52 -18.86 -6.80
CA GLY A 32 26.50 -17.41 -7.02
C GLY A 32 26.09 -16.53 -5.83
N GLY A 33 26.14 -17.04 -4.60
CA GLY A 33 25.86 -16.25 -3.40
C GLY A 33 26.84 -15.08 -3.16
N PRO A 34 26.49 -14.10 -2.31
CA PRO A 34 27.21 -12.82 -2.13
C PRO A 34 28.66 -12.89 -1.59
N GLY A 35 29.29 -14.06 -1.57
CA GLY A 35 30.61 -14.30 -0.98
C GLY A 35 31.67 -14.92 -1.92
N HIS A 36 31.37 -15.13 -3.21
CA HIS A 36 32.39 -15.60 -4.17
C HIS A 36 33.16 -14.41 -4.79
N THR A 37 34.01 -13.77 -4.00
CA THR A 37 35.13 -12.98 -4.52
C THR A 37 36.25 -13.95 -4.89
N GLY A 38 36.24 -14.46 -6.12
CA GLY A 38 37.43 -15.05 -6.73
C GLY A 38 38.48 -13.95 -7.00
N PRO A 39 39.78 -14.28 -7.00
CA PRO A 39 40.84 -13.29 -7.07
C PRO A 39 40.94 -12.68 -8.48
N GLY A 40 40.76 -11.35 -8.55
CA GLY A 40 41.41 -10.45 -9.51
C GLY A 40 41.07 -10.60 -11.00
N GLY A 41 40.09 -9.82 -11.47
CA GLY A 41 39.98 -9.40 -12.87
C GLY A 41 39.91 -7.87 -12.95
N PRO A 42 40.73 -7.18 -13.76
CA PRO A 42 40.68 -5.72 -13.86
C PRO A 42 39.54 -5.32 -14.81
N GLY A 43 38.68 -4.42 -14.36
CA GLY A 43 37.66 -3.77 -15.18
C GLY A 43 36.31 -4.48 -15.16
N GLN A 44 35.45 -4.08 -14.22
CA GLN A 44 34.02 -4.26 -14.39
C GLN A 44 33.38 -2.87 -14.34
N ASP A 45 33.18 -2.31 -15.52
CA ASP A 45 32.31 -1.16 -15.72
C ASP A 45 30.91 -1.46 -15.14
N PRO A 46 30.19 -0.47 -14.59
CA PRO A 46 28.85 -0.69 -14.05
C PRO A 46 27.90 -1.07 -15.18
N ALA A 47 27.58 -2.36 -15.28
CA ALA A 47 26.67 -2.89 -16.29
C ALA A 47 25.28 -2.23 -16.15
N PRO A 48 24.73 -1.64 -17.22
CA PRO A 48 23.41 -1.03 -17.19
C PRO A 48 22.31 -2.10 -17.21
N GLY A 49 21.51 -2.15 -16.14
CA GLY A 49 20.14 -2.66 -16.21
C GLY A 49 19.94 -4.18 -16.12
N GLY A 50 20.31 -4.80 -14.99
CA GLY A 50 19.62 -6.01 -14.53
C GLY A 50 18.26 -5.66 -13.90
N PRO A 51 17.28 -6.59 -13.84
CA PRO A 51 16.05 -6.36 -13.07
C PRO A 51 16.47 -5.98 -11.65
N ALA A 52 16.01 -4.84 -11.13
CA ALA A 52 16.54 -4.36 -9.86
C ALA A 52 16.30 -5.44 -8.80
N ARG A 53 17.41 -5.90 -8.23
CA ARG A 53 17.39 -6.95 -7.21
C ARG A 53 16.52 -6.43 -6.06
N TRP A 54 15.58 -7.25 -5.62
CA TRP A 54 14.79 -6.97 -4.42
C TRP A 54 15.76 -6.87 -3.22
N ASP A 55 15.90 -5.69 -2.60
CA ASP A 55 16.72 -5.49 -1.42
C ASP A 55 15.83 -5.33 -0.17
N PRO A 56 15.81 -6.30 0.76
CA PRO A 56 14.99 -6.26 1.96
C PRO A 56 15.28 -5.07 2.90
N THR A 57 16.45 -4.47 2.79
CA THR A 57 16.90 -3.37 3.65
C THR A 57 16.57 -1.99 3.09
N ASP A 58 16.05 -1.91 1.86
CA ASP A 58 15.74 -0.62 1.25
C ASP A 58 14.61 0.11 2.00
N PRO A 59 14.87 1.34 2.50
CA PRO A 59 13.88 2.11 3.25
C PRO A 59 12.70 2.51 2.36
N LEU A 60 12.94 2.74 1.07
CA LEU A 60 11.90 3.10 0.10
C LEU A 60 10.87 1.98 -0.10
N GLN A 61 11.34 0.74 -0.21
CA GLN A 61 10.50 -0.42 -0.45
C GLN A 61 9.64 -0.77 0.77
N ARG A 62 10.18 -0.57 1.97
CA ARG A 62 9.44 -0.69 3.25
C ARG A 62 8.33 0.35 3.36
N ARG A 63 8.64 1.62 3.06
CA ARG A 63 7.65 2.71 3.12
C ARG A 63 6.50 2.50 2.13
N ALA A 64 6.77 2.02 0.92
CA ALA A 64 5.74 1.71 -0.07
C ALA A 64 4.79 0.58 0.42
N ARG A 65 5.34 -0.46 1.05
CA ARG A 65 4.54 -1.54 1.65
C ARG A 65 3.70 -1.04 2.82
N TYR A 66 4.27 -0.22 3.70
CA TYR A 66 3.52 0.36 4.82
C TYR A 66 2.40 1.28 4.33
N ALA A 67 2.61 2.06 3.27
CA ALA A 67 1.57 2.88 2.67
C ALA A 67 0.39 2.06 2.13
N LEU A 68 0.67 0.93 1.45
CA LEU A 68 -0.35 -0.01 0.98
C LEU A 68 -1.16 -0.62 2.14
N PHE A 69 -0.48 -1.18 3.14
CA PHE A 69 -1.16 -1.80 4.28
C PHE A 69 -1.96 -0.78 5.08
N ALA A 70 -1.37 0.38 5.37
CA ALA A 70 -2.07 1.45 6.09
C ALA A 70 -3.27 1.98 5.29
N GLY A 71 -3.15 2.13 3.97
CA GLY A 71 -4.24 2.58 3.11
C GLY A 71 -5.38 1.58 3.05
N MET A 72 -5.07 0.30 2.82
CA MET A 72 -6.06 -0.78 2.78
C MET A 72 -6.83 -0.89 4.11
N TRP A 73 -6.11 -0.95 5.24
CA TRP A 73 -6.73 -1.02 6.57
C TRP A 73 -7.45 0.27 6.94
N GLY A 74 -6.93 1.44 6.56
CA GLY A 74 -7.56 2.72 6.81
C GLY A 74 -8.91 2.87 6.11
N PHE A 75 -9.00 2.44 4.84
CA PHE A 75 -10.27 2.39 4.11
C PHE A 75 -11.25 1.42 4.77
N PHE A 76 -10.79 0.21 5.11
CA PHE A 76 -11.61 -0.79 5.78
C PHE A 76 -12.23 -0.22 7.07
N PHE A 77 -11.43 0.28 8.02
CA PHE A 77 -11.96 0.83 9.27
C PHE A 77 -12.84 2.07 9.06
N GLY A 78 -12.58 2.86 8.01
CA GLY A 78 -13.44 3.97 7.61
C GLY A 78 -14.85 3.53 7.22
N VAL A 79 -14.99 2.40 6.51
CA VAL A 79 -16.29 1.86 6.08
C VAL A 79 -16.99 1.08 7.19
N PHE A 80 -16.27 0.32 8.01
CA PHE A 80 -16.85 -0.60 9.01
C PHE A 80 -17.20 0.04 10.36
N GLY A 81 -17.22 1.37 10.45
CA GLY A 81 -17.80 2.08 11.60
C GLY A 81 -16.80 2.63 12.62
N ILE A 82 -15.50 2.66 12.31
CA ILE A 82 -14.49 3.30 13.16
C ILE A 82 -13.75 4.39 12.37
N PRO A 83 -14.45 5.49 12.00
CA PRO A 83 -13.91 6.50 11.08
C PRO A 83 -12.65 7.20 11.62
N SER A 84 -12.51 7.34 12.94
CA SER A 84 -11.33 7.94 13.56
C SER A 84 -10.06 7.12 13.31
N VAL A 85 -10.13 5.79 13.42
CA VAL A 85 -9.01 4.89 13.12
C VAL A 85 -8.71 4.91 11.63
N GLY A 86 -9.76 4.90 10.79
CA GLY A 86 -9.61 5.02 9.34
C GLY A 86 -8.91 6.32 8.92
N LEU A 87 -9.24 7.45 9.56
CA LEU A 87 -8.64 8.76 9.30
C LEU A 87 -7.15 8.78 9.67
N LEU A 88 -6.79 8.29 10.85
CA LEU A 88 -5.39 8.22 11.30
C LEU A 88 -4.54 7.32 10.38
N LEU A 89 -5.06 6.15 10.01
CA LEU A 89 -4.39 5.23 9.09
C LEU A 89 -4.30 5.79 7.68
N GLY A 90 -5.34 6.47 7.19
CA GLY A 90 -5.35 7.16 5.90
C GLY A 90 -4.31 8.29 5.82
N ALA A 91 -4.19 9.09 6.89
CA ALA A 91 -3.16 10.12 6.99
C ALA A 91 -1.74 9.53 7.01
N LEU A 92 -1.55 8.43 7.75
CA LEU A 92 -0.29 7.69 7.78
C LEU A 92 0.06 7.12 6.39
N ALA A 93 -0.92 6.58 5.68
CA ALA A 93 -0.74 6.06 4.32
C ALA A 93 -0.32 7.17 3.34
N LEU A 94 -0.94 8.36 3.41
CA LEU A 94 -0.52 9.52 2.61
C LEU A 94 0.92 9.92 2.93
N TYR A 95 1.30 10.00 4.21
CA TYR A 95 2.64 10.38 4.62
C TYR A 95 3.71 9.44 4.03
N TRP A 96 3.54 8.13 4.21
CA TRP A 96 4.50 7.15 3.70
C TRP A 96 4.46 7.04 2.17
N GLY A 97 3.29 7.17 1.56
CA GLY A 97 3.13 7.20 0.10
C GLY A 97 3.86 8.39 -0.53
N ILE A 98 3.63 9.60 -0.02
CA ILE A 98 4.33 10.82 -0.47
C ILE A 98 5.84 10.71 -0.21
N SER A 99 6.24 10.19 0.95
CA SER A 99 7.66 10.03 1.30
C SER A 99 8.37 9.03 0.37
N ALA A 100 7.71 7.93 -0.01
CA ALA A 100 8.26 6.96 -0.96
C ALA A 100 8.36 7.54 -2.38
N LEU A 101 7.37 8.34 -2.78
CA LEU A 101 7.38 9.01 -4.09
C LEU A 101 8.49 10.06 -4.19
N ARG A 102 8.70 10.85 -3.13
CA ARG A 102 9.75 11.88 -3.09
C ARG A 102 11.16 11.31 -3.14
N ALA A 103 11.39 10.17 -2.51
CA ALA A 103 12.75 9.67 -2.29
C ALA A 103 13.22 8.63 -3.32
N GLY A 104 12.42 8.18 -4.30
CA GLY A 104 12.87 7.05 -5.12
C GLY A 104 12.22 6.81 -6.48
N VAL A 105 11.26 7.58 -6.96
CA VAL A 105 10.61 7.26 -8.26
C VAL A 105 11.58 7.41 -9.45
N ALA A 106 12.60 8.24 -9.30
CA ALA A 106 13.67 8.47 -10.28
C ALA A 106 14.80 7.43 -10.20
N ASP A 107 15.15 6.96 -8.99
CA ASP A 107 16.32 6.07 -8.78
C ASP A 107 16.04 4.58 -9.04
N LEU A 108 14.77 4.16 -9.08
CA LEU A 108 14.39 2.75 -9.13
C LEU A 108 14.50 2.08 -10.53
N GLY A 109 14.85 2.83 -11.58
CA GLY A 109 15.01 2.30 -12.93
C GLY A 109 13.83 1.39 -13.39
N PRO A 110 14.07 0.26 -14.08
CA PRO A 110 13.00 -0.66 -14.51
C PRO A 110 12.22 -1.34 -13.37
N ALA A 111 12.75 -1.39 -12.13
CA ALA A 111 12.00 -1.88 -10.96
C ALA A 111 11.06 -0.84 -10.34
N ALA A 112 11.02 0.38 -10.90
CA ALA A 112 10.05 1.38 -10.48
C ALA A 112 8.60 0.97 -10.76
N ARG A 113 8.32 0.08 -11.72
CA ARG A 113 6.94 -0.30 -12.10
C ARG A 113 6.13 -0.91 -10.94
N PRO A 114 6.56 -2.01 -10.30
CA PRO A 114 5.82 -2.59 -9.17
C PRO A 114 5.75 -1.66 -7.95
N GLN A 115 6.74 -0.79 -7.76
CA GLN A 115 6.77 0.16 -6.65
C GLN A 115 5.86 1.37 -6.89
N ARG A 116 5.75 1.84 -8.14
CA ARG A 116 4.83 2.89 -8.56
C ARG A 116 3.38 2.43 -8.45
N THR A 117 3.05 1.22 -8.90
CA THR A 117 1.68 0.69 -8.79
C THR A 117 1.23 0.57 -7.33
N ALA A 118 2.12 0.09 -6.46
CA ALA A 118 1.90 0.02 -5.01
C ALA A 118 1.66 1.40 -4.37
N ALA A 119 2.49 2.40 -4.72
CA ALA A 119 2.36 3.74 -4.17
C ALA A 119 1.08 4.44 -4.65
N VAL A 120 0.74 4.29 -5.94
CA VAL A 120 -0.44 4.91 -6.54
C VAL A 120 -1.73 4.32 -5.97
N SER A 121 -1.84 2.99 -5.86
CA SER A 121 -3.05 2.38 -5.29
C SER A 121 -3.22 2.75 -3.81
N GLY A 122 -2.14 2.77 -3.04
CA GLY A 122 -2.16 3.24 -1.65
C GLY A 122 -2.64 4.69 -1.51
N LEU A 123 -2.19 5.60 -2.40
CA LEU A 123 -2.67 6.98 -2.42
C LEU A 123 -4.16 7.05 -2.76
N VAL A 124 -4.61 6.40 -3.83
CA VAL A 124 -6.02 6.44 -4.25
C VAL A 124 -6.94 5.94 -3.13
N THR A 125 -6.58 4.82 -2.49
CA THR A 125 -7.35 4.28 -1.38
C THR A 125 -7.32 5.21 -0.16
N ALA A 126 -6.19 5.85 0.13
CA ALA A 126 -6.09 6.82 1.22
C ALA A 126 -6.95 8.07 0.98
N THR A 127 -6.97 8.61 -0.25
CA THR A 127 -7.82 9.77 -0.58
C THR A 127 -9.29 9.43 -0.41
N LEU A 128 -9.72 8.25 -0.87
CA LEU A 128 -11.10 7.78 -0.71
C LEU A 128 -11.46 7.60 0.77
N ALA A 129 -10.57 6.99 1.56
CA ALA A 129 -10.77 6.81 3.00
C ALA A 129 -10.93 8.15 3.71
N LEU A 130 -10.11 9.14 3.37
CA LEU A 130 -10.19 10.48 3.96
C LEU A 130 -11.50 11.19 3.59
N LEU A 131 -11.95 11.10 2.33
CA LEU A 131 -13.24 11.67 1.92
C LEU A 131 -14.42 11.04 2.66
N LEU A 132 -14.39 9.72 2.84
CA LEU A 132 -15.43 9.00 3.58
C LEU A 132 -15.40 9.38 5.08
N ALA A 133 -14.23 9.42 5.70
CA ALA A 133 -14.10 9.81 7.09
C ALA A 133 -14.51 11.28 7.31
N SER A 134 -14.08 12.19 6.44
CA SER A 134 -14.44 13.61 6.53
C SER A 134 -15.93 13.84 6.32
N SER A 135 -16.56 13.14 5.37
CA SER A 135 -18.00 13.25 5.15
C SER A 135 -18.81 12.71 6.33
N SER A 136 -18.38 11.59 6.93
CA SER A 136 -18.95 11.06 8.17
C SER A 136 -18.90 12.09 9.31
N TYR A 137 -17.73 12.68 9.57
CA TYR A 137 -17.58 13.70 10.61
C TYR A 137 -18.38 14.97 10.30
N ALA A 138 -18.44 15.38 9.03
CA ALA A 138 -19.23 16.54 8.62
C ALA A 138 -20.73 16.33 8.88
N VAL A 139 -21.25 15.12 8.64
CA VAL A 139 -22.66 14.79 8.94
C VAL A 139 -22.91 14.87 10.45
N GLN A 140 -22.02 14.34 11.28
CA GLN A 140 -22.16 14.41 12.74
C GLN A 140 -22.19 15.86 13.23
N LEU A 141 -21.33 16.73 12.69
CA LEU A 141 -21.30 18.15 13.01
C LEU A 141 -22.56 18.89 12.56
N ALA A 142 -23.01 18.64 11.33
CA ALA A 142 -24.19 19.30 10.76
C ALA A 142 -25.50 18.86 11.45
N TYR A 143 -25.57 17.62 11.93
CA TYR A 143 -26.76 17.07 12.60
C TYR A 143 -26.68 17.14 14.13
N LYS A 144 -25.62 17.71 14.73
CA LYS A 144 -25.45 17.70 16.19
C LYS A 144 -26.66 18.30 16.91
N ASP A 145 -27.19 19.41 16.42
CA ASP A 145 -28.27 20.14 17.10
C ASP A 145 -29.59 19.38 17.04
N PHE A 146 -29.83 18.67 15.94
CA PHE A 146 -30.94 17.74 15.83
C PHE A 146 -30.80 16.58 16.83
N TYR A 147 -29.63 15.94 16.90
CA TYR A 147 -29.42 14.80 17.81
C TYR A 147 -29.47 15.20 19.28
N VAL A 148 -28.83 16.31 19.66
CA VAL A 148 -28.87 16.84 21.04
C VAL A 148 -30.30 17.23 21.43
N CYS A 149 -31.04 17.94 20.56
CA CYS A 149 -32.45 18.30 20.81
C CYS A 149 -33.32 17.06 21.01
N ARG A 150 -33.14 16.04 20.16
CA ARG A 150 -33.91 14.80 20.23
C ARG A 150 -33.59 13.98 21.48
N ASP A 151 -32.33 13.96 21.91
CA ASP A 151 -31.89 13.22 23.10
C ASP A 151 -32.34 13.92 24.40
N ASP A 152 -32.44 15.25 24.42
CA ASP A 152 -32.96 16.04 25.56
C ASP A 152 -34.50 16.17 25.58
N ALA A 153 -35.20 15.76 24.52
CA ALA A 153 -36.65 15.91 24.41
C ALA A 153 -37.41 14.96 25.36
N LEU A 154 -38.13 15.54 26.33
CA LEU A 154 -38.95 14.79 27.29
C LEU A 154 -40.34 14.40 26.75
N THR A 155 -40.80 14.99 25.63
CA THR A 155 -42.15 14.79 25.06
C THR A 155 -42.12 14.65 23.54
N ARG A 156 -43.11 13.92 22.99
CA ARG A 156 -43.27 13.71 21.54
C ARG A 156 -43.56 14.99 20.75
N THR A 157 -44.11 16.01 21.39
CA THR A 157 -44.34 17.33 20.77
C THR A 157 -43.03 18.10 20.60
N ALA A 158 -42.13 18.04 21.59
CA ALA A 158 -40.81 18.66 21.50
C ALA A 158 -39.93 17.95 20.46
N GLU A 159 -40.05 16.62 20.33
CA GLU A 159 -39.36 15.84 19.30
C GLU A 159 -39.73 16.30 17.88
N LEU A 160 -41.00 16.66 17.64
CA LEU A 160 -41.44 17.18 16.35
C LEU A 160 -40.91 18.58 16.05
N GLU A 161 -40.77 19.43 17.05
CA GLU A 161 -40.12 20.75 16.89
C GLU A 161 -38.63 20.61 16.54
N CYS A 162 -37.93 19.57 17.02
CA CYS A 162 -36.53 19.32 16.65
C CYS A 162 -36.33 19.10 15.14
N ASN A 163 -37.35 18.68 14.38
CA ASN A 163 -37.23 18.53 12.93
C ASN A 163 -36.99 19.88 12.20
N THR A 164 -37.26 21.00 12.86
CA THR A 164 -36.96 22.34 12.30
C THR A 164 -35.46 22.66 12.30
N LEU A 165 -34.65 21.93 13.07
CA LEU A 165 -33.19 22.06 13.13
C LEU A 165 -32.47 21.25 12.03
N LEU A 166 -33.20 20.52 11.19
CA LEU A 166 -32.58 19.85 10.05
C LEU A 166 -32.05 20.91 9.07
N PRO A 167 -30.76 20.85 8.69
CA PRO A 167 -30.27 21.73 7.64
C PRO A 167 -31.04 21.47 6.35
N ASP A 168 -31.49 22.55 5.68
CA ASP A 168 -32.02 22.47 4.32
C ASP A 168 -31.11 21.62 3.44
N ASN A 169 -31.70 20.77 2.60
CA ASN A 169 -31.01 19.91 1.65
C ASN A 169 -30.01 20.68 0.76
N LEU A 170 -28.75 20.74 1.23
CA LEU A 170 -27.62 21.37 0.54
C LEU A 170 -27.38 20.77 -0.84
N VAL A 171 -27.65 19.47 -1.00
CA VAL A 171 -27.60 18.76 -2.29
C VAL A 171 -28.63 19.33 -3.27
N GLY A 172 -29.83 19.71 -2.79
CA GLY A 172 -30.84 20.37 -3.59
C GLY A 172 -30.42 21.77 -4.02
N LYS A 173 -29.80 22.55 -3.14
CA LYS A 173 -29.24 23.88 -3.49
C LYS A 173 -28.07 23.76 -4.46
N ALA A 174 -27.15 22.80 -4.27
CA ALA A 174 -26.00 22.58 -5.15
C ALA A 174 -26.39 22.07 -6.55
N LEU A 175 -27.42 21.22 -6.65
CA LEU A 175 -27.97 20.77 -7.93
C LEU A 175 -28.80 21.85 -8.63
N LYS A 176 -29.48 22.72 -7.86
CA LYS A 176 -30.30 23.83 -8.39
C LYS A 176 -29.49 25.02 -8.90
N VAL A 177 -28.26 25.22 -8.41
CA VAL A 177 -27.33 26.26 -8.92
C VAL A 177 -26.72 25.87 -10.28
N ARG A 178 -26.89 24.62 -10.73
CA ARG A 178 -26.32 24.09 -11.98
C ARG A 178 -27.33 24.00 -13.13
N GLN A 179 -28.55 24.52 -12.97
CA GLN A 179 -29.57 24.69 -14.02
C GLN A 179 -29.85 26.18 -14.25
#